data_AF-A0A8D8F225-F1
#
_entry.id   AF-A0A8D8F225-F1
#
_cell.length_a   1.000
_cell.length_b   1.000
_cell.length_c   1.000
_cell.angle_alpha   90.00
_cell.angle_beta   90.00
_cell.angle_gamma   90.00
#
_symmetry.space_group_name_H-M   'P 1'
#
loop_
_entity.id
_entity.type
_entity.pdbx_description
1 polymer ?
#
loop_
_entity_poly.entity_id
_entity_poly.type
_entity_poly.pdbx_seq_one_letter_code
_entity_poly.pdbx_strand_id
1 'polypeptide(L)'
;KMLDVSHNRIKHINTSSFPKNIETLLLNNNQIEEIAPETFAGKENLVKVVLYGNHLRRLEMPSLALTLVPDTRTMPEFYIGDNLIHCDCSMEWLQRINELSYLRQYPQVKDLDSVMCTMEHERGELVRPLTEMKASEFLCKYESHCFATCHCCDFDACDCKMTCPDRCSCYHDTAWESNIVDCGSAGLTTIPSKIPMDATDIYLDGNNFGQLESHVFIGKKKLKSLYLNNSHIDELNNKTFGG
;
A
#
# COMPACT_ATOMS: atom_id res chain seq x y z
N LYS A 1 -29.43 -14.81 14.71
CA LYS A 1 -29.70 -15.49 13.43
C LYS A 1 -28.40 -15.70 12.67
N MET A 2 -28.21 -16.90 12.13
CA MET A 2 -26.97 -17.32 11.47
C MET A 2 -27.25 -17.64 10.00
N LEU A 3 -26.35 -17.24 9.11
CA LEU A 3 -26.31 -17.63 7.71
C LEU A 3 -24.95 -18.23 7.42
N ASP A 4 -24.95 -19.49 7.01
CA ASP A 4 -23.76 -20.20 6.57
C ASP A 4 -23.82 -20.42 5.07
N VAL A 5 -22.88 -19.80 4.36
CA VAL A 5 -22.65 -19.94 2.92
C VAL A 5 -21.18 -20.25 2.65
N SER A 6 -20.50 -20.86 3.63
CA SER A 6 -19.10 -21.27 3.53
C SER A 6 -18.90 -22.38 2.48
N HIS A 7 -17.68 -22.59 2.00
CA HIS A 7 -17.33 -23.66 1.05
C HIS A 7 -18.12 -23.62 -0.27
N ASN A 8 -18.36 -22.42 -0.78
CA ASN A 8 -19.05 -22.18 -2.04
C ASN A 8 -18.12 -21.49 -3.04
N ARG A 9 -18.69 -20.89 -4.10
CA ARG A 9 -17.96 -20.18 -5.16
C ARG A 9 -18.38 -18.72 -5.27
N ILE A 10 -18.75 -18.11 -4.14
CA ILE A 10 -19.20 -16.71 -4.10
C ILE A 10 -18.00 -15.81 -4.43
N LYS A 11 -18.20 -14.84 -5.32
CA LYS A 11 -17.15 -13.92 -5.77
C LYS A 11 -17.33 -12.47 -5.30
N HIS A 12 -18.59 -12.05 -5.16
CA HIS A 12 -18.92 -10.68 -4.80
C HIS A 12 -20.00 -10.68 -3.73
N ILE A 13 -19.85 -9.77 -2.77
CA ILE A 13 -20.85 -9.49 -1.75
C ILE A 13 -21.09 -7.99 -1.69
N ASN A 14 -22.33 -7.61 -1.40
CA ASN A 14 -22.78 -6.23 -1.36
C ASN A 14 -23.85 -6.00 -0.27
N THR A 15 -24.32 -4.76 -0.17
CA THR A 15 -25.31 -4.31 0.83
C THR A 15 -26.60 -5.14 0.86
N SER A 16 -27.05 -5.65 -0.29
CA SER A 16 -28.29 -6.44 -0.45
C SER A 16 -28.09 -7.95 -0.32
N SER A 17 -26.84 -8.42 -0.24
CA SER A 17 -26.51 -9.85 -0.13
C SER A 17 -27.01 -10.48 1.18
N PHE A 18 -27.22 -9.68 2.22
CA PHE A 18 -27.54 -10.17 3.56
C PHE A 18 -28.75 -9.44 4.17
N PRO A 19 -29.60 -10.15 4.94
CA PRO A 19 -30.73 -9.54 5.62
C PRO A 19 -30.27 -8.64 6.79
N LYS A 20 -31.04 -7.58 7.09
CA LYS A 20 -30.73 -6.60 8.17
C LYS A 20 -30.58 -7.22 9.57
N ASN A 21 -31.33 -8.29 9.85
CA ASN A 21 -31.40 -8.93 11.16
C ASN A 21 -30.39 -10.08 11.35
N ILE A 22 -29.30 -10.09 10.58
CA ILE A 22 -28.27 -11.13 10.67
C ILE A 22 -27.37 -10.89 11.89
N GLU A 23 -26.96 -11.97 12.57
CA GLU A 23 -26.00 -11.92 13.70
C GLU A 23 -24.68 -12.59 13.34
N THR A 24 -24.70 -13.69 12.59
CA THR A 24 -23.50 -14.44 12.22
C THR A 24 -23.50 -14.75 10.72
N LEU A 25 -22.42 -14.38 10.04
CA LEU A 25 -22.17 -14.67 8.63
C LEU A 25 -20.94 -15.58 8.50
N LEU A 26 -21.12 -16.78 7.97
CA LEU A 26 -20.01 -17.65 7.57
C LEU A 26 -19.84 -17.61 6.06
N LEU A 27 -18.76 -17.00 5.59
CA LEU A 27 -18.38 -16.80 4.19
C LEU A 27 -17.01 -17.42 3.87
N ASN A 28 -16.41 -18.16 4.80
CA ASN A 28 -15.09 -18.76 4.64
C ASN A 28 -15.05 -19.77 3.48
N ASN A 29 -13.87 -19.95 2.89
CA ASN A 29 -13.64 -20.89 1.79
C ASN A 29 -14.57 -20.61 0.59
N ASN A 30 -14.59 -19.35 0.13
CA ASN A 30 -15.26 -18.92 -1.09
C ASN A 30 -14.22 -18.32 -2.05
N GLN A 31 -14.65 -17.56 -3.07
CA GLN A 31 -13.79 -16.92 -4.07
C GLN A 31 -13.95 -15.40 -4.02
N ILE A 32 -14.22 -14.83 -2.84
CA ILE A 32 -14.50 -13.40 -2.71
C ILE A 32 -13.20 -12.63 -2.89
N GLU A 33 -13.16 -11.75 -3.90
CA GLU A 33 -11.97 -10.95 -4.22
C GLU A 33 -12.02 -9.54 -3.62
N GLU A 34 -13.24 -9.02 -3.50
CA GLU A 34 -13.54 -7.67 -2.99
C GLU A 34 -14.86 -7.67 -2.23
N ILE A 35 -14.99 -6.71 -1.30
CA ILE A 35 -16.20 -6.46 -0.54
C ILE A 35 -16.69 -5.07 -0.91
N ALA A 36 -17.91 -4.97 -1.44
CA ALA A 36 -18.44 -3.67 -1.80
C ALA A 36 -18.53 -2.73 -0.58
N PRO A 37 -18.34 -1.41 -0.75
CA PRO A 37 -18.53 -0.42 0.30
C PRO A 37 -19.86 -0.60 1.04
N GLU A 38 -19.84 -0.40 2.35
CA GLU A 38 -21.03 -0.42 3.22
C GLU A 38 -21.78 -1.75 3.28
N THR A 39 -21.20 -2.86 2.81
CA THR A 39 -21.84 -4.20 2.80
C THR A 39 -22.45 -4.59 4.16
N PHE A 40 -21.75 -4.26 5.25
CA PHE A 40 -22.16 -4.56 6.62
C PHE A 40 -22.92 -3.41 7.31
N ALA A 41 -23.04 -2.25 6.66
CA ALA A 41 -23.83 -1.14 7.18
C ALA A 41 -25.33 -1.53 7.28
N GLY A 42 -25.99 -1.01 8.31
CA GLY A 42 -27.39 -1.30 8.63
C GLY A 42 -27.65 -2.72 9.13
N LYS A 43 -26.61 -3.54 9.37
CA LYS A 43 -26.71 -4.87 10.00
C LYS A 43 -26.48 -4.73 11.51
N GLU A 44 -27.36 -4.03 12.20
CA GLU A 44 -27.17 -3.61 13.61
C GLU A 44 -27.05 -4.76 14.61
N ASN A 45 -27.52 -5.96 14.24
CA ASN A 45 -27.45 -7.17 15.06
C ASN A 45 -26.20 -8.02 14.79
N LEU A 46 -25.31 -7.59 13.90
CA LEU A 46 -24.13 -8.34 13.51
C LEU A 46 -23.21 -8.54 14.72
N VAL A 47 -22.76 -9.78 14.93
CA VAL A 47 -21.85 -10.19 16.01
C VAL A 47 -20.58 -10.78 15.43
N LYS A 48 -20.69 -11.57 14.36
CA LYS A 48 -19.55 -12.30 13.81
C LYS A 48 -19.62 -12.42 12.29
N VAL A 49 -18.49 -12.15 11.62
CA VAL A 49 -18.31 -12.36 10.18
C VAL A 49 -17.02 -13.15 9.96
N VAL A 50 -17.13 -14.25 9.21
CA VAL A 50 -16.00 -15.14 8.93
C VAL A 50 -15.74 -15.14 7.42
N LEU A 51 -14.60 -14.60 7.01
CA LEU A 51 -14.16 -14.38 5.63
C LEU A 51 -12.82 -15.06 5.31
N TYR A 52 -12.23 -15.81 6.25
CA TYR A 52 -10.94 -16.45 6.00
C TYR A 52 -11.00 -17.46 4.84
N GLY A 53 -9.86 -17.68 4.18
CA GLY A 53 -9.74 -18.62 3.06
C GLY A 53 -10.53 -18.16 1.82
N ASN A 54 -10.57 -16.86 1.58
CA ASN A 54 -11.10 -16.27 0.35
C ASN A 54 -9.93 -15.80 -0.54
N HIS A 55 -10.22 -14.92 -1.49
CA HIS A 55 -9.22 -14.34 -2.37
C HIS A 55 -9.19 -12.81 -2.23
N LEU A 56 -9.45 -12.29 -1.02
CA LEU A 56 -9.51 -10.85 -0.79
C LEU A 56 -8.17 -10.23 -1.13
N ARG A 57 -8.14 -9.38 -2.17
CA ARG A 57 -6.93 -8.70 -2.62
C ARG A 57 -6.87 -7.27 -2.13
N ARG A 58 -8.01 -6.60 -1.97
CA ARG A 58 -8.10 -5.22 -1.50
C ARG A 58 -9.30 -5.07 -0.57
N LEU A 59 -9.12 -4.27 0.49
CA LEU A 59 -10.17 -3.90 1.42
C LEU A 59 -10.11 -2.39 1.58
N GLU A 60 -11.03 -1.69 0.94
CA GLU A 60 -11.17 -0.26 1.19
C GLU A 60 -11.74 -0.04 2.60
N MET A 61 -11.41 1.09 3.21
CA MET A 61 -11.94 1.44 4.54
C MET A 61 -13.48 1.27 4.63
N PRO A 62 -14.28 1.73 3.65
CA PRO A 62 -15.74 1.57 3.69
C PRO A 62 -16.23 0.11 3.57
N SER A 63 -15.42 -0.82 3.08
CA SER A 63 -15.81 -2.23 2.90
C SER A 63 -16.15 -2.93 4.20
N LEU A 64 -15.46 -2.58 5.30
CA LEU A 64 -15.69 -3.13 6.64
C LEU A 64 -16.43 -2.16 7.57
N ALA A 65 -16.92 -1.03 7.04
CA ALA A 65 -17.63 -0.05 7.85
C ALA A 65 -18.96 -0.60 8.39
N LEU A 66 -19.26 -0.22 9.62
CA LEU A 66 -20.47 -0.55 10.35
C LEU A 66 -21.30 0.71 10.62
N THR A 67 -22.60 0.53 10.80
CA THR A 67 -23.40 1.54 11.51
C THR A 67 -22.90 1.64 12.95
N LEU A 68 -22.91 2.85 13.51
CA LEU A 68 -22.46 3.12 14.89
C LEU A 68 -23.04 2.09 15.86
N VAL A 69 -22.16 1.28 16.45
CA VAL A 69 -22.54 0.23 17.39
C VAL A 69 -22.80 0.87 18.76
N PRO A 70 -23.98 0.70 19.38
CA PRO A 70 -24.28 1.28 20.68
C PRO A 70 -23.32 0.80 21.79
N ASP A 71 -23.07 1.63 22.80
CA ASP A 71 -22.16 1.31 23.90
C ASP A 71 -22.54 0.07 24.72
N THR A 72 -23.82 -0.30 24.69
CA THR A 72 -24.37 -1.47 25.35
C THR A 72 -24.03 -2.80 24.68
N ARG A 73 -23.49 -2.77 23.45
CA ARG A 73 -23.10 -3.97 22.70
C ARG A 73 -21.59 -4.09 22.61
N THR A 74 -21.10 -5.31 22.42
CA THR A 74 -19.70 -5.55 22.05
C THR A 74 -19.49 -5.26 20.57
N MET A 75 -18.28 -4.89 20.17
CA MET A 75 -17.95 -4.72 18.75
C MET A 75 -18.01 -6.06 18.00
N PRO A 76 -18.52 -6.10 16.75
CA PRO A 76 -18.56 -7.32 15.97
C PRO A 76 -17.15 -7.87 15.68
N GLU A 77 -17.02 -9.19 15.67
CA GLU A 77 -15.78 -9.90 15.39
C GLU A 77 -15.68 -10.29 13.92
N PHE A 78 -14.57 -9.95 13.29
CA PHE A 78 -14.28 -10.27 11.90
C PHE A 78 -13.06 -11.18 11.84
N TYR A 79 -13.11 -12.13 10.91
CA TYR A 79 -12.03 -13.07 10.64
C TYR A 79 -11.70 -13.01 9.15
N ILE A 80 -10.56 -12.43 8.78
CA ILE A 80 -10.16 -12.17 7.39
C ILE A 80 -8.83 -12.84 7.01
N GLY A 81 -8.30 -13.71 7.87
CA GLY A 81 -7.07 -14.46 7.66
C GLY A 81 -7.06 -15.31 6.39
N ASP A 82 -5.92 -15.92 6.06
CA ASP A 82 -5.77 -16.78 4.87
C ASP A 82 -6.27 -16.10 3.57
N ASN A 83 -6.09 -14.78 3.48
CA ASN A 83 -6.27 -13.98 2.28
C ASN A 83 -4.95 -13.30 1.93
N LEU A 84 -4.59 -13.27 0.65
CA LEU A 84 -3.37 -12.63 0.17
C LEU A 84 -3.67 -11.20 -0.28
N ILE A 85 -3.57 -10.27 0.66
CA ILE A 85 -3.96 -8.87 0.44
C ILE A 85 -2.82 -8.13 -0.28
N HIS A 86 -3.16 -7.24 -1.20
CA HIS A 86 -2.25 -6.29 -1.82
C HIS A 86 -2.20 -5.03 -0.95
N CYS A 87 -1.09 -4.82 -0.25
CA CYS A 87 -0.97 -3.80 0.80
C CYS A 87 -0.30 -2.53 0.24
N ASP A 88 -1.04 -1.78 -0.58
CA ASP A 88 -0.58 -0.49 -1.11
C ASP A 88 -0.81 0.67 -0.13
N CYS A 89 -0.49 1.90 -0.55
CA CYS A 89 -0.64 3.11 0.29
C CYS A 89 -2.06 3.35 0.83
N SER A 90 -3.09 2.79 0.19
CA SER A 90 -4.48 2.92 0.65
C SER A 90 -4.86 1.93 1.75
N MET A 91 -3.99 0.97 2.06
CA MET A 91 -4.28 -0.17 2.94
C MET A 91 -3.63 -0.06 4.33
N GLU A 92 -2.87 1.01 4.62
CA GLU A 92 -2.22 1.24 5.93
C GLU A 92 -3.22 1.11 7.09
N TRP A 93 -4.45 1.59 6.89
CA TRP A 93 -5.51 1.58 7.89
C TRP A 93 -5.82 0.17 8.43
N LEU A 94 -5.67 -0.88 7.61
CA LEU A 94 -6.02 -2.25 7.98
C LEU A 94 -5.12 -2.74 9.11
N GLN A 95 -3.84 -2.34 9.11
CA GLN A 95 -2.90 -2.65 10.19
C GLN A 95 -3.38 -2.11 11.54
N ARG A 96 -4.10 -0.98 11.53
CA ARG A 96 -4.62 -0.30 12.73
C ARG A 96 -6.13 -0.47 12.93
N ILE A 97 -6.78 -1.37 12.21
CA ILE A 97 -8.25 -1.50 12.26
C ILE A 97 -8.79 -1.73 13.67
N ASN A 98 -8.07 -2.50 14.48
CA ASN A 98 -8.46 -2.78 15.86
C ASN A 98 -8.32 -1.55 16.77
N GLU A 99 -7.41 -0.63 16.45
CA GLU A 99 -7.31 0.66 17.13
C GLU A 99 -8.56 1.51 16.80
N LEU A 100 -9.07 1.48 15.56
CA LEU A 100 -10.27 2.23 15.15
C LEU A 100 -11.56 1.80 15.85
N SER A 101 -11.54 0.73 16.65
CA SER A 101 -12.71 0.26 17.41
C SER A 101 -13.24 1.30 18.41
N TYR A 102 -12.45 2.31 18.83
CA TYR A 102 -12.94 3.45 19.64
C TYR A 102 -14.02 4.27 18.94
N LEU A 103 -14.03 4.30 17.60
CA LEU A 103 -15.08 4.97 16.81
C LEU A 103 -16.39 4.20 16.82
N ARG A 104 -16.38 2.93 17.23
CA ARG A 104 -17.53 2.03 17.21
C ARG A 104 -18.22 1.89 15.85
N GLN A 105 -17.49 2.16 14.76
CA GLN A 105 -17.93 2.04 13.37
C GLN A 105 -17.09 1.02 12.57
N TYR A 106 -16.13 0.37 13.22
CA TYR A 106 -15.27 -0.66 12.62
C TYR A 106 -15.22 -1.89 13.52
N PRO A 107 -15.19 -3.11 12.94
CA PRO A 107 -15.17 -4.34 13.71
C PRO A 107 -13.82 -4.57 14.40
N GLN A 108 -13.78 -5.56 15.30
CA GLN A 108 -12.53 -6.13 15.78
C GLN A 108 -12.14 -7.31 14.88
N VAL A 109 -11.01 -7.20 14.20
CA VAL A 109 -10.42 -8.30 13.43
C VAL A 109 -9.59 -9.17 14.37
N LYS A 110 -10.03 -10.41 14.57
CA LYS A 110 -9.47 -11.31 15.58
C LYS A 110 -8.27 -12.13 15.10
N ASP A 111 -8.11 -12.28 13.80
CA ASP A 111 -7.06 -13.06 13.12
C ASP A 111 -6.15 -12.18 12.26
N LEU A 112 -5.98 -10.91 12.65
CA LEU A 112 -5.20 -9.91 11.89
C LEU A 112 -3.73 -10.33 11.71
N ASP A 113 -3.20 -11.12 12.63
CA ASP A 113 -1.86 -11.72 12.62
C ASP A 113 -1.67 -12.80 11.54
N SER A 114 -2.76 -13.38 11.04
CA SER A 114 -2.74 -14.35 9.93
C SER A 114 -2.88 -13.71 8.54
N VAL A 115 -3.05 -12.38 8.49
CA VAL A 115 -3.16 -11.65 7.23
C VAL A 115 -1.78 -11.47 6.60
N MET A 116 -1.65 -11.92 5.36
CA MET A 116 -0.40 -11.81 4.59
C MET A 116 -0.56 -10.76 3.49
N CYS A 117 0.49 -9.97 3.31
CA CYS A 117 0.57 -8.86 2.37
C CYS A 117 1.51 -9.19 1.20
N THR A 118 1.12 -8.71 0.02
CA THR A 118 1.97 -8.58 -1.18
C THR A 118 2.16 -7.10 -1.49
N MET A 119 3.34 -6.75 -2.00
CA MET A 119 3.75 -5.38 -2.27
C MET A 119 4.19 -5.22 -3.73
N GLU A 120 3.80 -4.14 -4.39
CA GLU A 120 4.18 -3.89 -5.79
C GLU A 120 5.63 -3.36 -5.95
N HIS A 121 6.23 -2.85 -4.88
CA HIS A 121 7.54 -2.19 -4.91
C HIS A 121 8.71 -3.10 -4.50
N GLU A 122 8.43 -4.27 -3.90
CA GLU A 122 9.50 -5.20 -3.53
C GLU A 122 9.94 -6.00 -4.77
N ARG A 123 11.25 -6.17 -4.94
CA ARG A 123 11.80 -6.95 -6.06
C ARG A 123 11.57 -8.44 -5.82
N GLY A 124 10.51 -8.96 -6.44
CA GLY A 124 10.08 -10.36 -6.33
C GLY A 124 8.75 -10.51 -5.59
N GLU A 125 8.18 -11.71 -5.61
CA GLU A 125 6.95 -12.01 -4.87
C GLU A 125 7.25 -12.29 -3.40
N LEU A 126 7.62 -11.26 -2.66
CA LEU A 126 7.78 -11.34 -1.22
C LEU A 126 6.42 -11.19 -0.54
N VAL A 127 6.13 -12.15 0.35
CA VAL A 127 4.90 -12.20 1.13
C VAL A 127 5.26 -11.98 2.59
N ARG A 128 4.68 -10.96 3.23
CA ARG A 128 5.01 -10.56 4.61
C ARG A 128 3.76 -10.46 5.48
N PRO A 129 3.83 -10.80 6.79
CA PRO A 129 2.70 -10.58 7.69
C PRO A 129 2.36 -9.11 7.83
N LEU A 130 1.07 -8.75 7.81
CA LEU A 130 0.59 -7.37 7.95
C LEU A 130 1.10 -6.70 9.24
N THR A 131 1.21 -7.46 10.33
CA THR A 131 1.62 -6.98 11.65
C THR A 131 3.10 -6.63 11.75
N GLU A 132 3.94 -7.13 10.84
CA GLU A 132 5.39 -6.87 10.82
C GLU A 132 5.77 -5.68 9.93
N MET A 133 4.81 -5.12 9.19
CA MET A 133 5.03 -4.01 8.28
C MET A 133 5.12 -2.66 9.00
N LYS A 134 5.79 -1.69 8.40
CA LYS A 134 5.79 -0.29 8.82
C LYS A 134 4.82 0.51 7.95
N ALA A 135 4.24 1.58 8.49
CA ALA A 135 3.37 2.49 7.73
C ALA A 135 4.06 3.04 6.46
N SER A 136 5.37 3.33 6.54
CA SER A 136 6.19 3.80 5.41
C SER A 136 6.38 2.76 4.28
N GLU A 137 6.06 1.48 4.53
CA GLU A 137 6.16 0.43 3.51
C GLU A 137 4.88 0.32 2.68
N PHE A 138 3.76 0.93 3.09
CA PHE A 138 2.52 0.98 2.31
C PHE A 138 2.66 2.02 1.20
N LEU A 139 3.08 1.57 0.02
CA LEU A 139 3.45 2.44 -1.10
C LEU A 139 2.54 2.26 -2.32
N CYS A 140 2.34 3.34 -3.07
CA CYS A 140 1.62 3.37 -4.34
C CYS A 140 2.52 3.83 -5.47
N LYS A 141 2.35 3.22 -6.64
CA LYS A 141 3.08 3.59 -7.85
C LYS A 141 2.62 4.97 -8.38
N TYR A 142 3.55 5.77 -8.88
CA TYR A 142 3.25 7.04 -9.54
C TYR A 142 4.14 7.29 -10.77
N GLU A 143 3.59 8.01 -11.75
CA GLU A 143 4.34 8.50 -12.93
C GLU A 143 4.71 9.97 -12.77
N SER A 144 3.78 10.79 -12.27
CA SER A 144 4.07 12.18 -11.92
C SER A 144 3.12 12.69 -10.85
N HIS A 145 3.62 13.55 -9.98
CA HIS A 145 2.84 14.23 -8.96
C HIS A 145 3.29 15.69 -8.83
N CYS A 146 2.32 16.58 -8.69
CA CYS A 146 2.53 17.99 -8.46
C CYS A 146 1.77 18.40 -7.20
N PHE A 147 2.48 18.83 -6.17
CA PHE A 147 1.84 19.34 -4.96
C PHE A 147 1.11 20.65 -5.25
N ALA A 148 0.01 20.89 -4.55
CA ALA A 148 -0.76 22.14 -4.69
C ALA A 148 0.05 23.40 -4.34
N THR A 149 1.12 23.27 -3.56
CA THR A 149 2.06 24.36 -3.21
C THR A 149 3.09 24.63 -4.31
N CYS A 150 3.14 23.81 -5.37
CA CYS A 150 4.08 23.93 -6.46
C CYS A 150 3.51 24.80 -7.58
N HIS A 151 4.13 25.96 -7.83
CA HIS A 151 3.63 26.95 -8.81
C HIS A 151 4.25 26.83 -10.20
N CYS A 152 5.12 25.85 -10.44
CA CYS A 152 5.88 25.71 -11.69
C CYS A 152 5.50 24.50 -12.54
N CYS A 153 4.43 23.77 -12.23
CA CYS A 153 4.16 22.45 -12.83
C CYS A 153 3.87 22.44 -14.34
N ASP A 154 3.57 23.61 -14.89
CA ASP A 154 3.40 23.85 -16.33
C ASP A 154 4.73 24.07 -17.07
N PHE A 155 5.86 24.18 -16.34
CA PHE A 155 7.18 24.37 -16.89
C PHE A 155 8.05 23.11 -16.75
N ASP A 156 8.96 22.90 -17.70
CA ASP A 156 9.88 21.76 -17.70
C ASP A 156 10.92 21.83 -16.56
N ALA A 157 11.35 23.04 -16.20
CA ALA A 157 12.27 23.27 -15.09
C ALA A 157 11.50 23.51 -13.78
N CYS A 158 10.97 22.42 -13.21
CA CYS A 158 10.17 22.49 -11.98
C CYS A 158 10.60 21.45 -10.94
N ASP A 159 11.41 21.89 -9.98
CA ASP A 159 12.02 21.02 -8.96
C ASP A 159 11.00 20.40 -7.99
N CYS A 160 9.85 21.04 -7.79
CA CYS A 160 8.77 20.51 -6.92
C CYS A 160 7.80 19.57 -7.63
N LYS A 161 7.92 19.40 -8.96
CA LYS A 161 7.16 18.41 -9.72
C LYS A 161 7.89 17.08 -9.66
N MET A 162 7.30 16.12 -8.97
CA MET A 162 7.83 14.76 -8.91
C MET A 162 7.48 14.06 -10.22
N THR A 163 8.48 13.60 -10.95
CA THR A 163 8.29 12.84 -12.18
C THR A 163 9.12 11.58 -12.09
N CYS A 164 8.52 10.43 -12.32
CA CYS A 164 9.27 9.18 -12.35
C CYS A 164 10.17 9.17 -13.60
N PRO A 165 11.48 8.85 -13.47
CA PRO A 165 12.35 8.82 -14.63
C PRO A 165 12.01 7.67 -15.59
N ASP A 166 12.37 7.84 -16.86
CA ASP A 166 12.15 6.81 -17.87
C ASP A 166 12.87 5.51 -17.49
N ARG A 167 12.20 4.37 -17.70
CA ARG A 167 12.67 3.02 -17.34
C ARG A 167 12.83 2.77 -15.83
N CYS A 168 12.28 3.64 -15.00
CA CYS A 168 12.20 3.44 -13.56
C CYS A 168 10.75 3.16 -13.13
N SER A 169 10.58 2.63 -11.92
CA SER A 169 9.29 2.56 -11.22
C SER A 169 9.41 3.33 -9.92
N CYS A 170 8.47 4.23 -9.67
CA CYS A 170 8.49 5.10 -8.50
C CYS A 170 7.29 4.87 -7.62
N TYR A 171 7.51 4.90 -6.31
CA TYR A 171 6.51 4.57 -5.31
C TYR A 171 6.53 5.55 -4.15
N HIS A 172 5.36 5.90 -3.60
CA HIS A 172 5.24 6.83 -2.49
C HIS A 172 4.25 6.34 -1.43
N ASP A 173 4.46 6.73 -0.17
CA ASP A 173 3.44 6.58 0.87
C ASP A 173 2.42 7.72 0.79
N THR A 174 1.30 7.58 1.51
CA THR A 174 0.22 8.57 1.49
C THR A 174 0.67 9.97 1.94
N ALA A 175 1.68 10.04 2.81
CA ALA A 175 2.22 11.29 3.36
C ALA A 175 3.37 11.89 2.52
N TRP A 176 3.83 11.21 1.48
CA TRP A 176 5.05 11.55 0.72
C TRP A 176 6.30 11.71 1.61
N GLU A 177 6.35 10.96 2.72
CA GLU A 177 7.53 10.85 3.59
C GLU A 177 8.50 9.78 3.09
N SER A 178 7.98 8.77 2.40
CA SER A 178 8.73 7.71 1.74
C SER A 178 8.53 7.83 0.23
N ASN A 179 9.62 7.89 -0.52
CA ASN A 179 9.59 8.04 -1.97
C ASN A 179 10.71 7.21 -2.59
N ILE A 180 10.33 6.02 -3.06
CA ILE A 180 11.24 5.05 -3.64
C ILE A 180 11.30 5.26 -5.15
N VAL A 181 12.52 5.29 -5.68
CA VAL A 181 12.81 5.35 -7.12
C VAL A 181 13.63 4.13 -7.49
N ASP A 182 12.99 3.15 -8.15
CA ASP A 182 13.66 1.93 -8.60
C ASP A 182 13.98 1.98 -10.10
N CYS A 183 15.27 2.13 -10.41
CA CYS A 183 15.85 2.12 -11.75
C CYS A 183 16.85 0.95 -11.91
N GLY A 184 16.75 -0.11 -11.10
CA GLY A 184 17.69 -1.22 -11.10
C GLY A 184 17.63 -2.02 -12.39
N SER A 185 18.81 -2.44 -12.89
CA SER A 185 18.95 -3.26 -14.12
C SER A 185 18.19 -2.70 -15.33
N ALA A 186 17.97 -1.38 -15.38
CA ALA A 186 17.19 -0.71 -16.41
C ALA A 186 17.98 -0.46 -17.71
N GLY A 187 19.26 -0.86 -17.75
CA GLY A 187 20.16 -0.66 -18.89
C GLY A 187 20.59 0.80 -19.03
N LEU A 188 20.66 1.54 -17.93
CA LEU A 188 21.04 2.94 -17.90
C LEU A 188 22.56 3.10 -18.05
N THR A 189 22.96 4.07 -18.87
CA THR A 189 24.37 4.47 -19.03
C THR A 189 24.69 5.80 -18.35
N THR A 190 23.67 6.55 -17.94
CA THR A 190 23.80 7.82 -17.21
C THR A 190 22.74 7.91 -16.12
N ILE A 191 22.99 8.72 -15.09
CA ILE A 191 22.01 8.96 -14.03
C ILE A 191 20.84 9.79 -14.59
N PRO A 192 19.57 9.38 -14.42
CA PRO A 192 18.43 10.15 -14.90
C PRO A 192 18.34 11.52 -14.22
N SER A 193 18.18 12.59 -15.00
CA SER A 193 18.11 13.97 -14.48
C SER A 193 16.80 14.27 -13.74
N LYS A 194 15.75 13.49 -13.98
CA LYS A 194 14.40 13.67 -13.41
C LYS A 194 14.18 12.96 -12.08
N ILE A 195 15.22 12.44 -11.42
CA ILE A 195 15.04 11.84 -10.09
C ILE A 195 14.40 12.87 -9.14
N PRO A 196 13.23 12.56 -8.55
CA PRO A 196 12.52 13.45 -7.64
C PRO A 196 13.41 14.00 -6.51
N MET A 197 13.27 15.29 -6.20
CA MET A 197 14.07 15.97 -5.16
C MET A 197 13.86 15.38 -3.76
N ASP A 198 12.67 14.86 -3.52
CA ASP A 198 12.24 14.27 -2.25
C ASP A 198 12.40 12.74 -2.21
N ALA A 199 13.12 12.15 -3.17
CA ALA A 199 13.44 10.72 -3.15
C ALA A 199 14.17 10.33 -1.86
N THR A 200 13.71 9.27 -1.21
CA THR A 200 14.30 8.72 0.01
C THR A 200 15.20 7.53 -0.26
N ASP A 201 14.83 6.70 -1.22
CA ASP A 201 15.54 5.47 -1.54
C ASP A 201 15.65 5.37 -3.05
N ILE A 202 16.88 5.40 -3.54
CA ILE A 202 17.17 5.36 -4.97
C ILE A 202 17.92 4.06 -5.27
N TYR A 203 17.34 3.24 -6.14
CA TYR A 203 17.97 2.04 -6.65
C TYR A 203 18.43 2.24 -8.09
N LEU A 204 19.74 2.20 -8.30
CA LEU A 204 20.42 2.38 -9.58
C LEU A 204 21.39 1.21 -9.86
N ASP A 205 21.26 0.14 -9.10
CA ASP A 205 22.13 -1.04 -9.16
C ASP A 205 21.96 -1.86 -10.45
N GLY A 206 22.99 -2.58 -10.85
CA GLY A 206 22.98 -3.43 -12.05
C GLY A 206 22.96 -2.67 -13.38
N ASN A 207 23.38 -1.39 -13.39
CA ASN A 207 23.45 -0.57 -14.59
C ASN A 207 24.90 -0.50 -15.15
N ASN A 208 25.18 0.44 -16.06
CA ASN A 208 26.52 0.60 -16.65
C ASN A 208 26.89 2.07 -16.78
N PHE A 209 27.16 2.73 -15.64
CA PHE A 209 27.34 4.19 -15.62
C PHE A 209 28.73 4.65 -16.06
N GLY A 210 29.77 3.83 -15.93
CA GLY A 210 31.15 4.23 -16.22
C GLY A 210 31.63 5.32 -15.25
N GLN A 211 31.37 6.58 -15.57
CA GLN A 211 31.76 7.72 -14.74
C GLN A 211 30.53 8.42 -14.15
N LEU A 212 30.58 8.73 -12.85
CA LEU A 212 29.54 9.58 -12.23
C LEU A 212 29.92 11.05 -12.35
N GLU A 213 29.04 11.85 -12.95
CA GLU A 213 29.20 13.30 -13.09
C GLU A 213 29.10 14.02 -11.73
N SER A 214 29.62 15.25 -11.66
CA SER A 214 29.46 16.12 -10.50
C SER A 214 27.98 16.52 -10.32
N HIS A 215 27.52 16.64 -9.07
CA HIS A 215 26.20 17.18 -8.73
C HIS A 215 24.96 16.38 -9.22
N VAL A 216 25.11 15.14 -9.70
CA VAL A 216 23.95 14.32 -10.14
C VAL A 216 22.93 14.03 -9.03
N PHE A 217 23.36 14.01 -7.76
CA PHE A 217 22.49 13.84 -6.59
C PHE A 217 22.26 15.15 -5.82
N ILE A 218 22.44 16.31 -6.46
CA ILE A 218 22.27 17.60 -5.79
C ILE A 218 20.84 17.83 -5.29
N GLY A 219 20.70 18.32 -4.05
CA GLY A 219 19.42 18.73 -3.47
C GLY A 219 18.52 17.59 -3.00
N LYS A 220 18.97 16.33 -3.07
CA LYS A 220 18.23 15.14 -2.60
C LYS A 220 18.36 15.00 -1.09
N LYS A 221 17.87 16.00 -0.35
CA LYS A 221 18.07 16.15 1.11
C LYS A 221 17.39 15.09 1.96
N LYS A 222 16.36 14.43 1.41
CA LYS A 222 15.63 13.34 2.06
C LYS A 222 16.22 11.96 1.77
N LEU A 223 17.27 11.88 0.95
CA LEU A 223 17.89 10.62 0.56
C LEU A 223 18.50 9.91 1.77
N LYS A 224 18.00 8.70 2.05
CA LYS A 224 18.44 7.80 3.11
C LYS A 224 19.31 6.68 2.55
N SER A 225 18.92 6.13 1.41
CA SER A 225 19.56 4.97 0.80
C SER A 225 19.83 5.21 -0.69
N LEU A 226 21.05 4.93 -1.14
CA LEU A 226 21.43 4.98 -2.55
C LEU A 226 22.17 3.71 -2.93
N TYR A 227 21.61 2.95 -3.86
CA TYR A 227 22.17 1.68 -4.32
C TYR A 227 22.76 1.83 -5.72
N LEU A 228 24.05 1.60 -5.86
CA LEU A 228 24.83 1.68 -7.10
C LEU A 228 25.68 0.42 -7.33
N ASN A 229 25.37 -0.68 -6.63
CA ASN A 229 26.12 -1.92 -6.71
C ASN A 229 26.02 -2.54 -8.11
N ASN A 230 27.10 -3.19 -8.55
CA ASN A 230 27.18 -3.83 -9.87
C ASN A 230 26.88 -2.89 -11.06
N SER A 231 27.15 -1.59 -10.91
CA SER A 231 26.84 -0.59 -11.94
C SER A 231 28.02 -0.14 -12.82
N HIS A 232 29.12 -0.91 -12.82
CA HIS A 232 30.35 -0.65 -13.61
C HIS A 232 30.83 0.81 -13.52
N ILE A 233 31.02 1.29 -12.29
CA ILE A 233 31.51 2.65 -12.04
C ILE A 233 33.03 2.58 -11.88
N ASP A 234 33.74 3.21 -12.80
CA ASP A 234 35.20 3.27 -12.86
C ASP A 234 35.76 4.58 -12.26
N GLU A 235 34.99 5.67 -12.30
CA GLU A 235 35.43 6.98 -11.83
C GLU A 235 34.31 7.77 -11.13
N LEU A 236 34.69 8.46 -10.03
CA LEU A 236 33.83 9.36 -9.27
C LEU A 236 34.36 10.79 -9.35
N ASN A 237 33.57 11.71 -9.90
CA ASN A 237 33.95 13.12 -9.95
C ASN A 237 33.83 13.81 -8.58
N ASN A 238 34.58 14.89 -8.41
CA ASN A 238 34.45 15.74 -7.23
C ASN A 238 33.01 16.29 -7.14
N LYS A 239 32.45 16.28 -5.93
CA LYS A 239 31.08 16.76 -5.63
C LYS A 239 29.93 15.94 -6.26
N THR A 240 30.15 14.71 -6.71
CA THR A 240 29.06 13.79 -7.12
C THR A 240 28.00 13.64 -6.02
N PHE A 241 28.42 13.54 -4.76
CA PHE A 241 27.54 13.47 -3.58
C PHE A 241 27.51 14.79 -2.78
N GLY A 242 27.98 15.89 -3.37
CA GLY A 242 27.97 17.20 -2.71
C GLY A 242 26.63 17.88 -2.94
N GLY A 243 25.66 17.65 -2.04
CA GLY A 243 24.30 18.17 -2.13
C GLY A 243 23.50 17.97 -0.86
#